data_AF-A0A7I8CWG3-F1
#
_entry.id   AF-A0A7I8CWG3-F1
#
_cell.length_a   1.000
_cell.length_b   1.000
_cell.length_c   1.000
_cell.angle_alpha   90.00
_cell.angle_beta   90.00
_cell.angle_gamma   90.00
#
_symmetry.space_group_name_H-M   'P 1'
#
loop_
_entity.id
_entity.type
_entity.pdbx_description
1 polymer ?
#
loop_
_entity_poly.entity_id
_entity_poly.type
_entity_poly.pdbx_seq_one_letter_code
_entity_poly.pdbx_strand_id
1 'polypeptide(L)' 'MSINRNSRTRTETVTVSVRPAVPRSGNTHLYVLNGSLLRDVLVDDKWVTVQTGDPSDLRTA' A
#
# COMPACT_ATOMS: atom_id res chain seq x y z
N MET A 1 -16.36 43.79 -25.10
CA MET A 1 -15.44 42.73 -25.58
C MET A 1 -15.45 41.60 -24.56
N SER A 2 -15.87 40.39 -24.95
CA SER A 2 -15.88 39.21 -24.07
C SER A 2 -14.71 38.31 -24.44
N ILE A 3 -13.81 38.06 -23.49
CA ILE A 3 -12.67 37.15 -23.68
C ILE A 3 -13.15 35.77 -23.22
N ASN A 4 -13.50 34.91 -24.19
CA ASN A 4 -13.76 33.50 -23.92
C ASN A 4 -12.44 32.83 -23.51
N ARG A 5 -12.26 32.61 -22.21
CA ARG A 5 -11.11 31.87 -21.68
C ARG A 5 -11.40 30.39 -21.85
N ASN A 6 -10.84 29.82 -22.91
CA ASN A 6 -10.87 28.39 -23.16
C ASN A 6 -10.04 27.69 -22.05
N SER A 7 -10.70 27.18 -21.02
CA SER A 7 -10.04 26.48 -19.91
C SER A 7 -9.60 25.10 -20.38
N ARG A 8 -8.37 25.02 -20.92
CA ARG A 8 -7.78 23.75 -21.32
C ARG A 8 -7.34 23.01 -20.05
N THR A 9 -8.14 22.04 -19.62
CA THR A 9 -7.79 21.14 -18.52
C THR A 9 -6.50 20.39 -18.88
N ARG A 10 -5.43 20.59 -18.12
CA ARG A 10 -4.17 19.88 -18.31
C ARG A 10 -4.36 18.44 -17.84
N THR A 11 -4.40 17.49 -18.75
CA THR A 11 -4.34 16.07 -18.40
C THR A 11 -2.93 15.76 -17.91
N GLU A 12 -2.80 15.39 -16.64
CA GLU A 12 -1.54 14.93 -16.06
C GLU A 12 -1.50 13.40 -16.10
N THR A 13 -0.38 12.84 -16.56
CA THR A 13 -0.16 11.39 -16.61
C THR A 13 0.86 11.02 -15.55
N VAL A 14 0.49 10.10 -14.66
CA VAL A 14 1.39 9.57 -13.62
C VAL A 14 1.88 8.19 -14.07
N THR A 15 3.19 8.03 -14.19
CA THR A 15 3.81 6.71 -14.40
C THR A 15 3.96 6.01 -13.05
N VAL A 16 3.23 4.92 -12.84
CA VAL A 16 3.34 4.08 -11.64
C VAL A 16 4.14 2.83 -11.98
N SER A 17 5.17 2.51 -11.18
CA SER A 17 5.85 1.22 -11.25
C SER A 17 5.29 0.29 -10.17
N VAL A 18 4.82 -0.88 -10.58
CA VAL A 18 4.36 -1.93 -9.67
C VAL A 18 5.48 -2.96 -9.58
N ARG A 19 6.00 -3.20 -8.36
CA ARG A 19 6.89 -4.33 -8.11
C ARG A 19 6.04 -5.53 -7.68
N PRO A 20 6.26 -6.74 -8.23
CA PRO A 20 5.63 -7.95 -7.71
C PRO A 20 5.96 -8.08 -6.22
N ALA A 21 4.93 -8.07 -5.38
CA ALA A 21 5.07 -8.42 -3.97
C ALA A 21 5.02 -9.94 -3.83
N VAL A 22 5.73 -10.47 -2.83
CA VAL A 22 5.61 -11.90 -2.46
C VAL A 22 4.14 -12.16 -2.10
N PRO A 23 3.48 -13.15 -2.72
CA PRO A 23 2.11 -13.49 -2.36
C PRO A 23 2.02 -13.83 -0.87
N ARG A 24 0.98 -13.32 -0.20
CA ARG A 24 0.69 -13.74 1.17
C ARG A 24 0.38 -15.23 1.17
N SER A 25 0.95 -15.97 2.11
CA SER A 25 0.77 -17.42 2.25
C SER A 25 0.40 -17.80 3.68
N GLY A 26 -0.31 -18.91 3.83
CA GLY A 26 -0.84 -19.36 5.12
C GLY A 26 -1.90 -18.43 5.70
N ASN A 27 -2.02 -18.40 7.03
CA ASN A 27 -3.05 -17.63 7.74
C ASN A 27 -2.51 -16.36 8.40
N THR A 28 -1.19 -16.11 8.33
CA THR A 28 -0.54 -14.93 8.90
C THR A 28 0.59 -14.50 7.97
N HIS A 29 0.67 -13.20 7.70
CA HIS A 29 1.70 -12.61 6.87
C HIS A 29 2.33 -11.40 7.58
N LEU A 30 3.65 -11.44 7.74
CA LEU A 30 4.45 -10.38 8.36
C LEU A 30 5.31 -9.72 7.27
N TYR A 31 5.27 -8.38 7.19
CA TYR A 31 6.01 -7.63 6.19
C TYR A 31 6.22 -6.18 6.63
N VAL A 32 7.21 -5.51 6.02
CA VAL A 32 7.45 -4.09 6.25
C VAL A 32 6.87 -3.29 5.09
N LEU A 33 6.00 -2.33 5.41
CA LEU A 33 5.44 -1.37 4.44
C LEU A 33 5.65 0.05 4.97
N ASN A 34 6.29 0.90 4.16
CA ASN A 34 6.56 2.30 4.49
C ASN A 34 7.24 2.49 5.87
N GLY A 35 8.12 1.58 6.25
CA GLY A 35 8.85 1.64 7.52
C GLY A 35 8.05 1.15 8.74
N SER A 36 6.87 0.58 8.55
CA SER A 36 6.10 -0.08 9.62
C SER A 36 6.07 -1.58 9.42
N LEU A 37 6.25 -2.34 10.50
CA LEU A 37 6.00 -3.78 10.52
C LEU A 37 4.50 -4.04 10.63
N LEU A 38 3.95 -4.74 9.65
CA LEU A 38 2.55 -5.13 9.60
C LEU A 38 2.39 -6.62 9.82
N ARG A 39 1.39 -6.99 10.62
CA ARG A 39 0.91 -8.36 10.74
C ARG A 39 -0.51 -8.44 10.20
N ASP A 40 -0.64 -9.09 9.05
CA ASP A 40 -1.94 -9.43 8.47
C ASP A 40 -2.31 -10.86 8.85
N VAL A 41 -3.60 -11.10 9.11
CA VAL A 41 -4.17 -12.44 9.29
C VAL A 41 -5.29 -12.67 8.30
N LEU A 42 -5.46 -13.92 7.86
CA LEU A 42 -6.53 -14.30 6.96
C LEU A 42 -7.79 -14.63 7.77
N VAL A 43 -8.86 -13.87 7.57
CA VAL A 43 -10.18 -14.05 8.21
C VAL A 43 -11.23 -14.03 7.12
N ASP A 44 -12.05 -15.08 7.02
CA ASP A 44 -13.10 -15.21 6.00
C ASP A 44 -12.60 -14.89 4.58
N ASP A 45 -11.47 -15.49 4.18
CA ASP A 45 -10.77 -15.27 2.91
C ASP A 45 -10.32 -13.83 2.63
N LYS A 46 -10.27 -12.98 3.66
CA LYS A 46 -9.79 -11.60 3.58
C LYS A 46 -8.60 -11.37 4.50
N TRP A 47 -7.60 -10.67 3.97
CA TRP A 47 -6.46 -10.23 4.77
C TRP A 47 -6.83 -9.02 5.61
N VAL A 48 -6.64 -9.12 6.92
CA VAL A 48 -6.92 -8.06 7.90
C VAL A 48 -5.63 -7.74 8.65
N THR A 49 -5.21 -6.48 8.62
CA THR A 49 -4.09 -6.00 9.43
C THR A 49 -4.53 -5.90 10.89
N VAL A 50 -3.90 -6.69 11.76
CA VAL A 50 -4.23 -6.75 13.20
C VAL A 50 -3.17 -6.11 14.08
N GLN A 51 -1.97 -5.85 13.55
CA GLN A 51 -0.90 -5.19 14.27
C GLN A 51 -0.08 -4.31 13.33
N THR A 52 0.37 -3.18 13.89
CA THR A 52 1.37 -2.28 13.30
C THR A 52 2.42 -2.02 14.36
N GLY A 53 3.69 -2.14 14.01
CA GLY A 53 4.82 -1.98 14.94
C GLY A 53 6.08 -1.46 14.27
N ASP A 54 7.16 -1.38 15.03
CA ASP A 54 8.46 -0.98 14.49
C ASP A 54 9.13 -2.19 13.81
N PRO A 55 9.76 -2.03 12.64
CA PRO A 55 10.58 -3.07 12.03
C PRO A 55 11.65 -3.69 12.94
N SER A 56 12.09 -3.00 14.01
CA SER A 56 12.99 -3.59 15.01
C SER A 56 12.38 -4.77 15.76
N ASP A 57 11.04 -4.85 15.84
CA ASP A 57 10.34 -5.92 16.56
C ASP A 57 10.49 -7.28 15.87
N LEU A 58 10.82 -7.32 14.57
CA LEU A 58 11.13 -8.54 13.82
C LEU A 58 12.37 -9.28 14.37
N ARG A 59 13.32 -8.59 15.01
CA ARG A 59 14.57 -9.21 15.51
C ARG A 59 14.40 -9.99 16.81
N THR A 60 13.24 -9.89 17.45
CA THR A 60 12.95 -10.50 18.76
C THR A 60 11.92 -11.63 18.67
N ALA A 61 11.40 -11.92 17.46
CA ALA A 61 10.34 -12.90 17.21
C ALA A 61 10.87 -14.26 16.73
#